data_AF-A0A6V8PTU7-F1
#
_entry.id   AF-A0A6V8PTU7-F1
#
_cell.length_a   1.000
_cell.length_b   1.000
_cell.length_c   1.000
_cell.angle_alpha   90.00
_cell.angle_beta   90.00
_cell.angle_gamma   90.00
#
_symmetry.space_group_name_H-M   'P 1'
#
loop_
_entity.id
_entity.type
_entity.pdbx_description
1 polymer ?
#
loop_
_entity_poly.entity_id
_entity_poly.type
_entity_poly.pdbx_seq_one_letter_code
_entity_poly.pdbx_strand_id
1 'polypeptide(L)' 'MFLRSTAKKVKGKTYRYWKLVENVRTERGVRQRVVAHLGDLASFRAEDWQALAERMGEPEMARALEAQVENV' A
#
# COMPACT_ATOMS: atom_id res chain seq x y z
N MET A 1 -5.85 -6.84 3.53
CA MET A 1 -5.46 -6.21 2.23
C MET A 1 -3.92 -6.17 2.07
N PHE A 2 -3.30 -5.55 1.06
CA PHE A 2 -1.83 -5.37 1.00
C PHE A 2 -1.39 -4.16 0.14
N LEU A 3 -0.13 -3.73 0.28
CA LEU A 3 0.44 -2.63 -0.50
C LEU A 3 1.12 -3.11 -1.77
N ARG A 4 0.94 -2.36 -2.86
CA ARG A 4 1.65 -2.58 -4.13
C ARG A 4 2.33 -1.30 -4.56
N SER A 5 3.65 -1.34 -4.75
CA SER A 5 4.42 -0.19 -5.25
C SER A 5 4.52 -0.18 -6.77
N THR A 6 4.78 1.01 -7.32
CA THR A 6 5.18 1.23 -8.71
C THR A 6 6.24 2.33 -8.72
N ALA A 7 7.39 2.05 -9.34
CA ALA A 7 8.46 3.03 -9.50
C ALA A 7 8.38 3.70 -10.87
N LYS A 8 8.60 5.01 -10.93
CA LYS A 8 8.67 5.80 -12.16
C LYS A 8 9.90 6.69 -12.14
N LYS A 9 10.72 6.64 -13.19
CA LYS A 9 11.86 7.55 -13.37
C LYS A 9 11.44 8.76 -14.21
N VAL A 10 11.64 9.97 -13.69
CA VAL A 10 11.33 11.23 -14.38
C VAL A 10 12.49 12.20 -14.18
N LYS A 11 13.09 12.69 -15.28
CA LYS A 11 14.21 13.64 -15.27
C LYS A 11 15.34 13.24 -14.31
N GLY A 12 15.71 11.97 -14.32
CA GLY A 12 16.78 11.42 -13.46
C GLY A 12 16.36 11.06 -12.04
N LYS A 13 15.21 11.51 -11.55
CA LYS A 13 14.69 11.18 -10.21
C LYS A 13 13.72 9.99 -10.26
N THR A 14 13.86 9.05 -9.32
CA THR A 14 12.93 7.93 -9.14
C THR A 14 11.86 8.30 -8.13
N TYR A 15 10.60 8.12 -8.52
CA TYR A 15 9.43 8.29 -7.67
C TYR A 15 8.82 6.92 -7.41
N ARG A 16 8.44 6.66 -6.16
CA ARG A 16 7.74 5.44 -5.78
C ARG A 16 6.32 5.81 -5.34
N TYR A 17 5.35 5.13 -5.93
CA TYR A 17 3.94 5.30 -5.60
C TYR A 17 3.36 4.00 -5.11
N TRP A 18 2.50 4.08 -4.10
CA TRP A 18 1.86 2.96 -3.45
C TRP A 18 0.36 2.96 -3.70
N LYS A 19 -0.18 1.75 -3.79
CA LYS A 19 -1.61 1.48 -3.90
C LYS A 19 -1.99 0.46 -2.84
N LEU A 20 -3.15 0.67 -2.22
CA LEU A 20 -3.81 -0.36 -1.43
C LEU A 20 -4.55 -1.30 -2.38
N VAL A 21 -4.31 -2.60 -2.22
CA VAL A 21 -4.87 -3.65 -3.08
C VAL A 21 -5.51 -4.73 -2.23
N GLU A 22 -6.62 -5.26 -2.72
CA GLU A 22 -7.28 -6.43 -2.13
C GLU A 22 -7.44 -7.55 -3.16
N ASN A 23 -7.59 -8.78 -2.66
CA ASN A 23 -7.90 -9.93 -3.47
C ASN A 23 -9.41 -10.16 -3.47
N VAL A 24 -10.06 -10.01 -4.63
CA VAL A 24 -11.47 -10.30 -4.83
C VAL A 24 -11.64 -11.63 -5.57
N ARG A 25 -12.54 -12.49 -5.09
CA ARG A 25 -12.93 -13.71 -5.82
C ARG A 25 -13.87 -13.33 -6.96
N THR A 26 -13.58 -13.83 -8.14
CA THR A 26 -14.44 -13.74 -9.32
C THR A 26 -14.71 -15.15 -9.85
N GLU A 27 -15.67 -15.29 -10.75
CA GLU A 27 -15.98 -16.57 -11.42
C GLU A 27 -14.76 -17.18 -12.13
N ARG A 28 -13.82 -16.33 -12.59
CA ARG A 28 -12.58 -16.73 -13.28
C ARG A 28 -11.37 -16.81 -12.35
N GLY A 29 -11.61 -16.95 -11.04
CA GLY A 29 -10.59 -17.02 -9.99
C GLY A 29 -10.33 -15.70 -9.27
N VAL A 30 -9.29 -15.67 -8.45
CA VAL A 30 -8.92 -14.48 -7.67
C VAL A 30 -8.36 -13.38 -8.60
N ARG A 31 -8.77 -12.14 -8.37
CA ARG A 31 -8.25 -10.95 -9.03
C ARG A 31 -7.85 -9.91 -7.99
N GLN A 32 -6.91 -9.05 -8.36
CA GLN A 32 -6.50 -7.93 -7.54
C GLN A 32 -7.31 -6.69 -7.91
N ARG A 33 -7.93 -6.04 -6.91
CA ARG A 33 -8.63 -4.76 -7.07
C ARG A 33 -7.87 -3.67 -6.32
N VAL A 34 -7.67 -2.54 -6.98
CA VAL A 34 -7.12 -1.34 -6.32
C VAL A 34 -8.23 -0.71 -5.47
N VAL A 35 -7.96 -0.55 -4.19
CA VAL A 35 -8.87 0.07 -3.22
C VAL A 35 -8.62 1.57 -3.15
N ALA A 36 -7.34 1.96 -3.05
CA ALA A 36 -6.94 3.36 -2.96
C ALA A 36 -5.56 3.58 -3.59
N HIS A 37 -5.38 4.77 -4.16
CA HIS A 37 -4.08 5.28 -4.54
C HIS A 37 -3.53 6.10 -3.37
N LEU A 38 -2.45 5.62 -2.73
CA LEU A 38 -1.91 6.24 -1.52
C LEU A 38 -0.82 7.28 -1.84
N GLY A 39 -0.21 7.19 -3.03
CA GLY A 39 0.85 8.11 -3.42
C GLY A 39 2.20 7.71 -2.83
N ASP A 40 3.00 8.70 -2.44
CA ASP A 40 4.28 8.45 -1.77
C ASP A 40 4.04 8.24 -0.27
N LEU A 41 4.65 7.18 0.28
CA LEU A 41 4.55 6.80 1.69
C LEU A 41 5.87 7.01 2.44
N ALA A 42 6.90 7.59 1.80
CA ALA A 42 8.22 7.76 2.40
C ALA A 42 8.23 8.63 3.67
N SER A 43 7.23 9.49 3.85
CA SER A 43 7.11 10.37 5.03
C SER A 43 6.12 9.86 6.08
N PHE A 44 5.55 8.66 5.90
CA PHE A 44 4.64 8.08 6.90
C PHE A 44 5.41 7.76 8.18
N ARG A 45 4.78 8.06 9.31
CA ARG A 45 5.22 7.64 10.64
C ARG A 45 4.36 6.48 11.16
N ALA A 46 4.77 5.90 12.29
CA ALA A 46 4.03 4.85 12.97
C ALA A 46 2.55 5.21 13.20
N GLU A 47 2.24 6.47 13.53
CA GLU A 47 0.86 6.91 13.74
C GLU A 47 0.06 6.96 12.43
N ASP A 48 0.70 7.32 11.31
CA ASP A 48 0.06 7.33 10.00
C ASP A 48 -0.28 5.90 9.54
N TRP A 49 0.62 4.95 9.83
CA TRP A 49 0.39 3.52 9.58
C TRP A 49 -0.77 2.98 10.42
N GLN A 50 -0.83 3.35 11.70
CA GLN A 50 -1.92 2.99 12.60
C GLN A 50 -3.25 3.55 12.08
N ALA A 51 -3.30 4.84 11.74
CA ALA A 51 -4.49 5.48 11.21
C ALA A 51 -4.94 4.88 9.87
N LEU A 52 -4.00 4.52 8.99
CA LEU A 52 -4.31 3.84 7.73
C LEU A 52 -4.96 2.47 8.01
N ALA A 53 -4.35 1.66 8.89
CA ALA A 53 -4.83 0.33 9.24
C ALA A 53 -6.22 0.37 9.92
N GLU A 54 -6.45 1.34 10.81
CA GLU A 54 -7.75 1.58 11.43
C GLU A 54 -8.83 1.94 10.41
N ARG A 55 -8.51 2.82 9.45
CA ARG A 55 -9.44 3.17 8.36
C ARG A 55 -9.72 1.99 7.42
N MET A 56 -8.81 1.02 7.36
CA MET A 56 -9.01 -0.23 6.64
C MET A 56 -9.84 -1.25 7.43
N GLY A 57 -10.06 -1.02 8.73
CA GLY A 57 -10.72 -1.97 9.63
C GLY A 57 -9.84 -3.16 10.04
N GLU A 58 -8.53 -3.08 9.79
CA GLU A 58 -7.55 -4.14 10.09
C GLU A 58 -6.38 -3.52 10.91
N PRO A 59 -6.63 -3.00 12.13
CA PRO A 59 -5.64 -2.22 12.89
C PRO A 59 -4.34 -2.99 13.20
N GLU A 60 -4.41 -4.31 13.34
CA GLU A 60 -3.27 -5.21 13.54
C GLU A 60 -2.28 -5.21 12.36
N MET A 61 -2.70 -4.77 11.18
CA MET A 61 -1.87 -4.76 9.98
C MET A 61 -0.85 -3.62 9.95
N ALA A 62 -0.97 -2.57 10.78
CA ALA A 62 -0.18 -1.35 10.67
C ALA A 62 1.34 -1.61 10.54
N ARG A 63 1.88 -2.46 11.41
CA ARG A 63 3.30 -2.85 11.40
C ARG A 63 3.69 -3.66 10.16
N ALA A 64 2.79 -4.50 9.66
CA ALA A 64 3.05 -5.26 8.45
C ALA A 64 3.10 -4.37 7.21
N LEU A 65 2.25 -3.34 7.14
CA LEU A 65 2.24 -2.34 6.07
C LEU A 65 3.50 -1.47 6.09
N GLU A 66 3.91 -1.01 7.27
CA GLU A 66 5.17 -0.27 7.48
C GLU A 66 6.37 -1.08 6.97
N ALA A 67 6.50 -2.33 7.44
CA ALA A 67 7.58 -3.21 7.02
C ALA A 67 7.57 -3.51 5.50
N GLN A 68 6.40 -3.55 4.84
CA GLN A 68 6.33 -3.72 3.38
C GLN A 68 6.96 -2.54 2.62
N VAL A 69 6.87 -1.33 3.15
CA VAL A 69 7.46 -0.14 2.52
C VAL A 69 8.96 -0.03 2.77
N GLU A 70 9.40 -0.38 3.97
CA GLU A 70 10.83 -0.34 4.34
C GLU A 70 11.69 -1.37 3.58
N ASN A 71 11.10 -2.49 3.19
CA ASN A 71 11.80 -3.61 2.53
C ASN A 71 11.90 -3.50 0.98
N VAL A 72 11.70 -2.31 0.39
CA VAL A 72 11.43 -2.13 -1.06
C VAL A 72 12.30 -1.09 -1.78
#